data_AF-A0A150G275-F1
#
_entry.id   AF-A0A150G275-F1
#
_cell.length_a   1.000
_cell.length_b   1.000
_cell.length_c   1.000
_cell.angle_alpha   90.00
_cell.angle_beta   90.00
_cell.angle_gamma   90.00
#
_symmetry.space_group_name_H-M   'P 1'
#
loop_
_entity.id
_entity.type
_entity.pdbx_description
1 polymer ?
#
loop_
_entity_poly.entity_id
_entity_poly.type
_entity_poly.pdbx_seq_one_letter_code
_entity_poly.pdbx_strand_id
1 'polypeptide(L)'
;MALNGGSEAVAQVARCLHSCLYATDGETRKAAEQQLEGGVQHSGFASTLAAIATNAALTNNDVGLRQLAAVLLKQLIKKHWSAEAPKFEEPELSREERAHIQAALPPGLADPSSKVRTAVAMCIAAVSKTDPDGWPGLVENLVGAIHAQGAAGTPLVHGAIRCLSLLSDDIDEQQLPQARAPAAAAVTAGAGPCGRGGGAPLCRVAAAAALAAALRAVPFRGAVLSAS
;
A
#
# COMPACT_ATOMS: atom_id res chain seq x y z
N MET A 1 23.90 2.11 -22.52
CA MET A 1 23.69 0.64 -22.51
C MET A 1 22.88 0.13 -21.30
N ALA A 2 22.62 0.92 -20.25
CA ALA A 2 21.93 0.47 -19.02
C ALA A 2 20.38 0.47 -19.06
N LEU A 3 19.75 0.94 -20.15
CA LEU A 3 18.29 1.10 -20.22
C LEU A 3 17.54 -0.20 -20.62
N ASN A 4 18.23 -1.21 -21.17
CA ASN A 4 17.60 -2.47 -21.56
C ASN A 4 17.42 -3.45 -20.39
N GLY A 5 18.32 -3.43 -19.40
CA GLY A 5 18.27 -4.40 -18.29
C GLY A 5 17.03 -4.27 -17.41
N GLY A 6 16.55 -3.05 -17.17
CA GLY A 6 15.32 -2.81 -16.39
C GLY A 6 14.06 -3.32 -17.10
N SER A 7 13.98 -3.12 -18.42
CA SER A 7 12.83 -3.59 -19.21
C SER A 7 12.77 -5.12 -19.32
N GLU A 8 13.92 -5.78 -19.39
CA GLU A 8 13.99 -7.24 -19.45
C GLU A 8 13.62 -7.87 -18.12
N ALA A 9 14.06 -7.30 -17.00
CA ALA A 9 13.68 -7.76 -15.66
C ALA A 9 12.17 -7.66 -15.44
N VAL A 10 11.55 -6.54 -15.83
CA VAL A 10 10.08 -6.35 -15.77
C VAL A 10 9.37 -7.42 -16.61
N ALA A 11 9.83 -7.65 -17.83
CA ALA A 11 9.24 -8.66 -18.71
C ALA A 11 9.38 -10.08 -18.13
N GLN A 12 10.52 -10.41 -17.51
CA GLN A 12 10.73 -11.70 -16.87
C GLN A 12 9.77 -11.91 -15.70
N VAL A 13 9.68 -10.95 -14.77
CA VAL A 13 8.79 -11.04 -13.62
C VAL A 13 7.32 -11.12 -14.07
N ALA A 14 6.93 -10.31 -15.05
CA ALA A 14 5.58 -10.36 -15.61
C ALA A 14 5.24 -11.73 -16.23
N ARG A 15 6.19 -12.37 -16.91
CA ARG A 15 6.02 -13.74 -17.44
C ARG A 15 5.83 -14.76 -16.32
N CYS A 16 6.64 -14.72 -15.27
CA CYS A 16 6.50 -15.64 -14.13
C CYS A 16 5.12 -15.45 -13.46
N LEU A 17 4.70 -14.21 -13.21
CA LEU A 17 3.37 -13.91 -12.66
C LEU A 17 2.25 -14.45 -13.56
N HIS A 18 2.40 -14.34 -14.88
CA HIS A 18 1.44 -14.86 -15.85
C HIS A 18 1.36 -16.38 -15.80
N SER A 19 2.50 -17.06 -15.75
CA SER A 19 2.56 -18.51 -15.57
C SER A 19 1.89 -18.95 -14.26
N CYS A 20 2.10 -18.25 -13.15
CA CYS A 20 1.45 -18.58 -11.88
C CYS A 20 -0.09 -18.52 -11.95
N LEU A 21 -0.65 -17.56 -12.69
CA LEU A 21 -2.10 -17.36 -12.77
C LEU A 21 -2.79 -18.21 -13.84
N TYR A 22 -2.14 -18.39 -15.00
CA TYR A 22 -2.81 -18.88 -16.20
C TYR A 22 -2.28 -20.22 -16.72
N ALA A 23 -1.14 -20.71 -16.23
CA ALA A 23 -0.67 -22.03 -16.64
C ALA A 23 -1.63 -23.13 -16.15
N THR A 24 -1.98 -24.03 -17.05
CA THR A 24 -2.91 -25.13 -16.80
C THR A 24 -2.21 -26.32 -16.14
N ASP A 25 -0.90 -26.45 -16.33
CA ASP A 25 -0.08 -27.51 -15.77
C ASP A 25 0.55 -27.10 -14.41
N GLY A 26 0.61 -28.07 -13.49
CA GLY A 26 1.13 -27.82 -12.14
C GLY A 26 2.64 -27.58 -12.10
N GLU A 27 3.39 -28.12 -13.06
CA GLU A 27 4.86 -27.99 -13.10
C GLU A 27 5.28 -26.58 -13.51
N THR A 28 4.67 -25.99 -14.55
CA THR A 28 4.97 -24.62 -14.97
C THR A 28 4.61 -23.61 -13.89
N ARG A 29 3.49 -23.82 -13.16
CA ARG A 29 3.13 -22.95 -12.01
C ARG A 29 4.18 -23.02 -10.91
N LYS A 30 4.58 -24.23 -10.49
CA LYS A 30 5.61 -24.42 -9.46
C LYS A 30 6.96 -23.86 -9.88
N ALA A 31 7.34 -24.05 -11.15
CA ALA A 31 8.59 -23.48 -11.67
C ALA A 31 8.56 -21.95 -11.66
N ALA A 32 7.43 -21.33 -12.00
CA ALA A 32 7.27 -19.89 -11.94
C ALA A 32 7.27 -19.35 -10.49
N GLU A 33 6.62 -20.05 -9.56
CA GLU A 33 6.66 -19.73 -8.12
C GLU A 33 8.09 -19.78 -7.59
N GLN A 34 8.85 -20.83 -7.90
CA GLN A 34 10.25 -20.97 -7.51
C GLN A 34 11.13 -19.85 -8.08
N GLN A 35 10.88 -19.42 -9.33
CA GLN A 35 11.61 -18.29 -9.92
C GLN A 35 11.30 -16.97 -9.21
N LEU A 36 10.04 -16.75 -8.79
CA LEU A 36 9.65 -15.56 -8.03
C LEU A 36 10.23 -15.58 -6.61
N GLU A 37 10.29 -16.75 -5.97
CA GLU A 37 10.93 -16.93 -4.66
C GLU A 37 12.44 -16.69 -4.73
N GLY A 38 13.12 -17.20 -5.76
CA GLY A 38 14.54 -16.93 -6.01
C GLY A 38 14.82 -15.46 -6.38
N GLY A 39 13.82 -14.76 -6.94
CA GLY A 39 13.88 -13.36 -7.35
C GLY A 39 14.28 -12.40 -6.25
N VAL A 40 13.99 -12.75 -4.99
CA VAL A 40 14.28 -11.90 -3.81
C VAL A 40 15.78 -11.64 -3.62
N GLN A 41 16.64 -12.54 -4.12
CA GLN A 41 18.09 -12.37 -4.05
C GLN A 41 18.63 -11.32 -5.05
N HIS A 42 17.82 -10.90 -6.02
CA HIS A 42 18.22 -9.94 -7.04
C HIS A 42 17.82 -8.51 -6.66
N SER A 43 18.79 -7.60 -6.69
CA SER A 43 18.55 -6.17 -6.49
C SER A 43 17.57 -5.62 -7.53
N GLY A 44 16.55 -4.91 -7.10
CA GLY A 44 15.55 -4.31 -7.99
C GLY A 44 14.31 -5.18 -8.21
N PHE A 45 14.26 -6.40 -7.67
CA PHE A 45 13.07 -7.26 -7.76
C PHE A 45 11.86 -6.63 -7.08
N ALA A 46 12.03 -6.07 -5.87
CA ALA A 46 10.94 -5.43 -5.15
C ALA A 46 10.45 -4.15 -5.86
N SER A 47 11.37 -3.39 -6.45
CA SER A 47 11.03 -2.23 -7.28
C SER A 47 10.24 -2.63 -8.54
N THR A 48 10.64 -3.73 -9.17
CA THR A 48 9.96 -4.29 -10.35
C THR A 48 8.53 -4.72 -10.00
N LEU A 49 8.33 -5.38 -8.86
CA LEU A 49 7.00 -5.75 -8.38
C LEU A 49 6.13 -4.52 -8.08
N ALA A 50 6.70 -3.46 -7.48
CA ALA A 50 5.99 -2.21 -7.24
C ALA A 50 5.58 -1.52 -8.54
N ALA A 51 6.46 -1.50 -9.54
CA ALA A 51 6.16 -0.96 -10.86
C ALA A 51 5.04 -1.76 -11.56
N ILE A 52 5.12 -3.09 -11.54
CA ILE A 52 4.09 -3.96 -12.12
C ILE A 52 2.75 -3.76 -11.41
N ALA A 53 2.73 -3.71 -10.07
CA ALA A 53 1.51 -3.55 -9.29
C ALA A 53 0.78 -2.23 -9.58
N THR A 54 1.51 -1.16 -9.90
CA THR A 54 0.98 0.21 -10.00
C THR A 54 0.83 0.70 -11.44
N ASN A 55 1.52 0.10 -12.40
CA ASN A 55 1.49 0.50 -13.81
C ASN A 55 0.71 -0.49 -14.68
N ALA A 56 -0.52 -0.11 -15.04
CA ALA A 56 -1.39 -0.91 -15.89
C ALA A 56 -0.85 -1.18 -17.29
N ALA A 57 0.03 -0.32 -17.83
CA ALA A 57 0.59 -0.48 -19.16
C ALA A 57 1.57 -1.66 -19.25
N LEU A 58 2.25 -2.00 -18.14
CA LEU A 58 3.22 -3.10 -18.10
C LEU A 58 2.58 -4.49 -18.16
N THR A 59 1.29 -4.60 -17.81
CA THR A 59 0.57 -5.86 -17.73
C THR A 59 -0.57 -5.97 -18.74
N ASN A 60 -0.60 -5.14 -19.78
CA ASN A 60 -1.72 -5.08 -20.73
C ASN A 60 -3.09 -4.90 -20.03
N ASN A 61 -3.14 -4.08 -18.97
CA ASN A 61 -4.30 -3.87 -18.10
C ASN A 61 -4.80 -5.10 -17.32
N ASP A 62 -4.04 -6.19 -17.27
CA ASP A 62 -4.40 -7.37 -16.48
C ASP A 62 -4.43 -7.02 -14.99
N VAL A 63 -5.59 -7.18 -14.37
CA VAL A 63 -5.80 -6.91 -12.94
C VAL A 63 -5.23 -8.04 -12.08
N GLY A 64 -5.30 -9.29 -12.55
CA GLY A 64 -4.81 -10.46 -11.81
C GLY A 64 -3.31 -10.38 -11.59
N LEU A 65 -2.55 -10.06 -12.64
CA LEU A 65 -1.09 -9.89 -12.55
C LEU A 65 -0.70 -8.80 -11.54
N ARG A 66 -1.38 -7.65 -11.58
CA ARG A 66 -1.09 -6.53 -10.68
C ARG A 66 -1.46 -6.82 -9.24
N GLN A 67 -2.57 -7.53 -9.02
CA GLN A 67 -2.92 -8.02 -7.70
C GLN A 67 -1.89 -9.01 -7.16
N LEU A 68 -1.47 -9.99 -7.96
CA LEU A 68 -0.47 -10.96 -7.55
C LEU A 68 0.87 -10.27 -7.25
N ALA A 69 1.30 -9.32 -8.09
CA ALA A 69 2.50 -8.52 -7.85
C ALA A 69 2.42 -7.74 -6.52
N ALA A 70 1.28 -7.11 -6.23
CA ALA A 70 1.06 -6.41 -4.96
C ALA A 70 1.04 -7.37 -3.76
N VAL A 71 0.47 -8.57 -3.89
CA VAL A 71 0.47 -9.58 -2.82
C VAL A 71 1.89 -10.05 -2.50
N LEU A 72 2.70 -10.32 -3.53
CA LEU A 72 4.11 -10.69 -3.36
C LEU A 72 4.91 -9.52 -2.77
N LEU A 73 4.72 -8.30 -3.27
CA LEU A 73 5.36 -7.11 -2.72
C LEU A 73 5.04 -6.93 -1.22
N LYS A 74 3.79 -7.13 -0.82
CA LYS A 74 3.38 -7.09 0.59
C LYS A 74 4.12 -8.15 1.42
N GLN A 75 4.27 -9.37 0.90
CA GLN A 75 5.03 -10.41 1.58
C GLN A 75 6.50 -10.02 1.72
N LEU A 76 7.09 -9.42 0.69
CA LEU A 76 8.47 -8.92 0.74
C LEU A 76 8.65 -7.80 1.77
N ILE A 77 7.73 -6.84 1.82
CA ILE A 77 7.75 -5.78 2.84
C ILE A 77 7.71 -6.36 4.27
N LYS A 78 6.96 -7.46 4.48
CA LYS A 78 6.89 -8.06 5.82
C LYS A 78 8.15 -8.84 6.21
N LYS A 79 8.90 -9.36 5.24
CA LYS A 79 10.04 -10.26 5.46
C LYS A 79 11.39 -9.59 5.27
N HIS A 80 11.50 -8.62 4.36
CA HIS A 80 12.79 -8.08 3.91
C HIS A 80 12.92 -6.57 4.17
N TRP A 81 11.93 -5.90 4.77
CA TRP A 81 11.95 -4.43 4.91
C TRP A 81 12.91 -3.92 5.98
N SER A 82 13.06 -4.60 7.12
CA SER A 82 14.01 -4.22 8.17
C SER A 82 14.45 -5.46 8.92
N ALA A 83 15.74 -5.52 9.28
CA ALA A 83 16.29 -6.55 10.15
C ALA A 83 15.61 -6.62 11.52
N GLU A 84 14.91 -5.55 11.93
CA GLU A 84 14.15 -5.47 13.18
C GLU A 84 12.75 -6.11 13.09
N ALA A 85 12.33 -6.54 11.90
CA ALA A 85 11.03 -7.17 11.71
C ALA A 85 10.99 -8.58 12.36
N PRO A 86 9.89 -8.97 13.02
CA PRO A 86 9.79 -10.24 13.75
C PRO A 86 9.83 -11.49 12.84
N LYS A 87 9.66 -11.32 11.52
CA LYS A 87 9.73 -12.40 10.52
C LYS A 87 10.76 -12.08 9.44
N PHE A 88 11.85 -11.42 9.84
CA PHE A 88 12.88 -11.01 8.91
C PHE A 88 13.55 -12.23 8.25
N GLU A 89 13.75 -12.14 6.94
CA GLU A 89 14.50 -13.08 6.11
C GLU A 89 15.53 -12.29 5.30
N GLU A 90 16.76 -12.79 5.16
CA GLU A 90 17.77 -12.16 4.31
C GLU A 90 17.43 -12.38 2.82
N PRO A 91 17.77 -11.45 1.91
CA PRO A 91 18.46 -10.17 2.13
C PRO A 91 17.53 -9.05 2.59
N GLU A 92 18.09 -8.04 3.24
CA GLU A 92 17.37 -6.80 3.55
C GLU A 92 17.22 -5.92 2.29
N LEU A 93 16.03 -5.32 2.11
CA LEU A 93 15.77 -4.41 0.99
C LEU A 93 16.68 -3.19 1.06
N SER A 94 17.28 -2.86 -0.09
CA SER A 94 18.13 -1.68 -0.22
C SER A 94 17.34 -0.38 0.04
N ARG A 95 18.04 0.66 0.48
CA ARG A 95 17.42 1.98 0.72
C ARG A 95 16.77 2.55 -0.54
N GLU A 96 17.38 2.30 -1.70
CA GLU A 96 16.87 2.73 -3.01
C GLU A 96 15.53 2.05 -3.35
N GLU A 97 15.43 0.74 -3.11
CA GLU A 97 14.19 -0.01 -3.34
C GLU A 97 13.08 0.43 -2.39
N ARG A 98 13.38 0.66 -1.11
CA ARG A 98 12.38 1.17 -0.15
C ARG A 98 11.85 2.53 -0.58
N ALA A 99 12.74 3.45 -0.95
CA ALA A 99 12.36 4.77 -1.45
C ALA A 99 11.52 4.66 -2.73
N HIS A 100 11.89 3.75 -3.64
CA HIS A 100 11.11 3.50 -4.86
C HIS A 100 9.71 2.96 -4.55
N ILE A 101 9.59 2.00 -3.64
CA ILE A 101 8.29 1.44 -3.20
C ILE A 101 7.42 2.53 -2.59
N GLN A 102 7.97 3.36 -1.70
CA GLN A 102 7.26 4.48 -1.08
C GLN A 102 6.79 5.52 -2.11
N ALA A 103 7.56 5.75 -3.17
CA ALA A 103 7.16 6.65 -4.26
C ALA A 103 6.12 6.02 -5.21
N ALA A 104 6.22 4.71 -5.48
CA ALA A 104 5.39 4.01 -6.46
C ALA A 104 3.99 3.68 -5.96
N LEU A 105 3.83 3.36 -4.67
CA LEU A 105 2.54 2.89 -4.11
C LEU A 105 1.43 3.96 -4.09
N PRO A 106 1.65 5.23 -3.67
CA PRO A 106 0.57 6.20 -3.55
C PRO A 106 -0.23 6.46 -4.84
N PRO A 107 0.40 6.59 -6.03
CA PRO A 107 -0.34 6.65 -7.30
C PRO A 107 -1.29 5.46 -7.54
N GLY A 108 -0.93 4.26 -7.06
CA GLY A 108 -1.76 3.05 -7.18
C GLY A 108 -3.07 3.10 -6.39
N LEU A 109 -3.22 4.03 -5.44
CA LEU A 109 -4.50 4.27 -4.76
C LEU A 109 -5.55 4.91 -5.67
N ALA A 110 -5.14 5.51 -6.79
CA ALA A 110 -6.05 6.05 -7.81
C ALA A 110 -6.44 5.03 -8.90
N ASP A 111 -6.05 3.75 -8.76
CA ASP A 111 -6.31 2.75 -9.79
C ASP A 111 -7.83 2.57 -10.05
N PRO A 112 -8.28 2.42 -11.30
CA PRO A 112 -9.70 2.18 -11.61
C PRO A 112 -10.27 0.93 -10.92
N SER A 113 -9.45 -0.11 -10.74
CA SER A 113 -9.83 -1.36 -10.11
C SER A 113 -9.77 -1.29 -8.58
N SER A 114 -10.92 -1.49 -7.92
CA SER A 114 -11.01 -1.57 -6.44
C SER A 114 -10.12 -2.65 -5.83
N LYS A 115 -9.94 -3.72 -6.59
CA LYS A 115 -9.07 -4.86 -6.30
C LYS A 115 -7.59 -4.47 -6.21
N VAL A 116 -7.11 -3.67 -7.15
CA VAL A 116 -5.72 -3.16 -7.16
C VAL A 116 -5.56 -2.11 -6.06
N ARG A 117 -6.49 -1.16 -5.93
CA ARG A 117 -6.47 -0.15 -4.84
C ARG A 117 -6.33 -0.79 -3.47
N THR A 118 -7.09 -1.86 -3.21
CA THR A 118 -7.02 -2.58 -1.94
C THR A 118 -5.66 -3.28 -1.76
N ALA A 119 -5.14 -3.94 -2.79
CA ALA A 119 -3.85 -4.62 -2.71
C ALA A 119 -2.69 -3.63 -2.47
N VAL A 120 -2.71 -2.48 -3.14
CA VAL A 120 -1.76 -1.38 -2.94
C VAL A 120 -1.89 -0.79 -1.53
N ALA A 121 -3.11 -0.52 -1.06
CA ALA A 121 -3.35 -0.03 0.30
C ALA A 121 -2.84 -1.01 1.36
N MET A 122 -2.94 -2.32 1.13
CA MET A 122 -2.37 -3.35 2.02
C MET A 122 -0.85 -3.35 2.02
N CYS A 123 -0.18 -2.96 0.93
CA CYS A 123 1.27 -2.77 0.89
C CYS A 123 1.68 -1.55 1.71
N ILE A 124 0.99 -0.41 1.51
CA ILE A 124 1.24 0.82 2.27
C ILE A 124 1.06 0.57 3.78
N ALA A 125 -0.02 -0.10 4.16
CA ALA A 125 -0.25 -0.48 5.56
C ALA A 125 0.84 -1.44 6.09
N ALA A 126 1.37 -2.35 5.27
CA ALA A 126 2.48 -3.20 5.67
C ALA A 126 3.76 -2.40 5.90
N VAL A 127 4.09 -1.43 5.02
CA VAL A 127 5.26 -0.54 5.21
C VAL A 127 5.13 0.25 6.49
N SER A 128 3.99 0.92 6.70
CA SER A 128 3.75 1.72 7.91
C SER A 128 3.77 0.90 9.20
N LYS A 129 3.43 -0.39 9.14
CA LYS A 129 3.53 -1.30 10.30
C LYS A 129 4.97 -1.71 10.58
N THR A 130 5.77 -1.97 9.54
CA THR A 130 7.17 -2.39 9.71
C THR A 130 8.09 -1.22 10.04
N ASP A 131 7.81 -0.04 9.48
CA ASP A 131 8.59 1.19 9.65
C ASP A 131 7.66 2.40 9.81
N PRO A 132 7.15 2.63 11.02
CA PRO A 132 6.23 3.73 11.31
C PRO A 132 6.86 5.12 11.14
N ASP A 133 8.15 5.25 11.46
CA ASP A 133 8.87 6.53 11.42
C ASP A 133 9.46 6.83 10.02
N GLY A 134 9.62 5.82 9.17
CA GLY A 134 10.22 5.95 7.84
C GLY A 134 9.31 6.48 6.74
N TRP A 135 8.05 6.81 7.02
CA TRP A 135 7.13 7.40 6.04
C TRP A 135 6.36 8.62 6.58
N PRO A 136 7.07 9.72 6.89
CA PRO A 136 6.43 10.94 7.37
C PRO A 136 5.50 11.53 6.31
N GLY A 137 4.36 12.09 6.73
CA GLY A 137 3.41 12.72 5.81
C GLY A 137 2.41 11.77 5.16
N LEU A 138 2.50 10.46 5.40
CA LEU A 138 1.60 9.47 4.77
C LEU A 138 0.13 9.77 5.09
N VAL A 139 -0.21 9.95 6.36
CA VAL A 139 -1.60 10.18 6.80
C VAL A 139 -2.10 11.52 6.29
N GLU A 140 -1.26 12.56 6.36
CA GLU A 140 -1.55 13.90 5.86
C GLU A 140 -1.83 13.90 4.36
N ASN A 141 -1.04 13.14 3.58
CA ASN A 141 -1.25 12.97 2.14
C ASN A 141 -2.57 12.24 1.84
N LEU A 142 -2.91 11.20 2.61
CA LEU A 142 -4.17 10.47 2.47
C LEU A 142 -5.38 11.36 2.79
N VAL A 143 -5.30 12.15 3.87
CA VAL A 143 -6.36 13.12 4.25
C VAL A 143 -6.48 14.22 3.20
N GLY A 144 -5.36 14.76 2.73
CA GLY A 144 -5.32 15.75 1.65
C GLY A 144 -6.00 15.24 0.39
N ALA A 145 -5.77 13.97 0.02
CA ALA A 145 -6.43 13.34 -1.13
C ALA A 145 -7.96 13.22 -0.95
N ILE A 146 -8.46 13.05 0.28
CA ILE A 146 -9.90 12.98 0.58
C ILE A 146 -10.54 14.37 0.53
N HIS A 147 -9.85 15.40 1.03
CA HIS A 147 -10.38 16.76 1.10
C HIS A 147 -10.19 17.59 -0.17
N ALA A 148 -9.39 17.12 -1.13
CA ALA A 148 -9.19 17.80 -2.40
C ALA A 148 -10.52 18.00 -3.15
N GLN A 149 -10.85 19.26 -3.48
CA GLN A 149 -12.06 19.58 -4.23
C GLN A 149 -12.02 18.95 -5.62
N GLY A 150 -13.13 18.34 -6.05
CA GLY A 150 -13.22 17.55 -7.29
C GLY A 150 -12.85 16.08 -7.14
N ALA A 151 -12.35 15.64 -5.98
CA ALA A 151 -12.01 14.24 -5.72
C ALA A 151 -13.18 13.42 -5.13
N ALA A 152 -14.31 14.04 -4.76
CA ALA A 152 -15.46 13.35 -4.20
C ALA A 152 -15.98 12.26 -5.16
N GLY A 153 -15.95 10.98 -4.73
CA GLY A 153 -16.35 9.84 -5.54
C GLY A 153 -15.28 9.32 -6.53
N THR A 154 -14.05 9.84 -6.49
CA THR A 154 -12.96 9.36 -7.35
C THR A 154 -12.34 8.06 -6.80
N PRO A 155 -11.71 7.24 -7.68
CA PRO A 155 -10.96 6.06 -7.27
C PRO A 155 -9.92 6.38 -6.18
N LEU A 156 -9.27 7.54 -6.26
CA LEU A 156 -8.28 8.00 -5.29
C LEU A 156 -8.87 8.15 -3.89
N VAL A 157 -10.04 8.76 -3.74
CA VAL A 157 -10.70 8.91 -2.43
C VAL A 157 -11.08 7.56 -1.85
N HIS A 158 -11.63 6.65 -2.66
CA HIS A 158 -11.93 5.29 -2.21
C HIS A 158 -10.66 4.54 -1.78
N GLY A 159 -9.56 4.68 -2.53
CA GLY A 159 -8.27 4.12 -2.18
C GLY A 159 -7.71 4.69 -0.88
N ALA A 160 -7.78 6.01 -0.71
CA ALA A 160 -7.28 6.71 0.47
C ALA A 160 -8.07 6.32 1.74
N ILE A 161 -9.41 6.31 1.67
CA ILE A 161 -10.27 5.86 2.78
C ILE A 161 -9.96 4.40 3.14
N ARG A 162 -9.82 3.53 2.13
CA ARG A 162 -9.48 2.12 2.36
C ARG A 162 -8.11 1.97 3.01
N CYS A 163 -7.13 2.76 2.60
CA CYS A 163 -5.80 2.78 3.20
C CYS A 163 -5.84 3.22 4.67
N LEU A 164 -6.57 4.30 4.97
CA LEU A 164 -6.75 4.77 6.36
C LEU A 164 -7.44 3.72 7.24
N SER A 165 -8.46 3.02 6.73
CA SER A 165 -9.08 1.90 7.43
C SER A 165 -8.07 0.81 7.78
N LEU A 166 -7.23 0.39 6.83
CA LEU A 166 -6.22 -0.65 7.07
C LEU A 166 -5.11 -0.22 8.04
N LEU A 167 -4.79 1.07 8.10
CA LEU A 167 -3.87 1.62 9.09
C LEU A 167 -4.48 1.64 10.51
N SER A 168 -5.80 1.77 10.58
CA SER A 168 -6.58 1.89 11.83
C SER A 168 -7.03 0.54 12.43
N ASP A 169 -7.03 -0.55 11.64
CA ASP A 169 -7.70 -1.81 11.99
C ASP A 169 -7.16 -2.54 13.25
N ASP A 170 -5.94 -2.28 13.73
CA ASP A 170 -5.39 -2.91 14.95
C ASP A 170 -5.26 -1.91 16.14
N ILE A 171 -6.19 -0.95 16.32
CA ILE A 171 -6.27 -0.20 17.59
C ILE A 171 -7.00 -1.09 18.60
N ASP A 172 -6.24 -1.76 19.46
CA ASP A 172 -6.81 -2.53 20.58
C ASP A 172 -7.62 -1.61 21.52
N GLU A 173 -8.68 -2.16 22.15
CA GLU A 173 -9.56 -1.44 23.11
C GLU A 173 -8.78 -0.73 24.25
N GLN A 174 -7.55 -1.14 24.52
CA GLN A 174 -6.65 -0.50 25.50
C GLN A 174 -6.07 0.85 25.05
N GLN A 175 -5.99 1.11 23.75
CA GLN A 175 -5.49 2.38 23.16
C GLN A 175 -6.64 3.37 22.87
N LEU A 176 -7.89 2.90 22.99
CA LEU A 176 -9.13 3.66 22.78
C LEU A 176 -9.33 4.87 23.72
N PRO A 177 -8.89 4.86 25.00
CA PRO A 177 -9.02 6.02 25.88
C PRO A 177 -8.15 7.21 25.44
N GLN A 178 -6.97 6.95 24.84
CA GLN A 178 -6.08 8.00 24.32
C GLN A 178 -6.58 8.58 22.99
N ALA A 179 -7.29 7.80 22.17
CA ALA A 179 -7.92 8.27 20.94
C ALA A 179 -9.17 9.14 21.18
N ARG A 180 -9.76 9.11 22.40
CA ARG A 180 -11.00 9.81 22.77
C ARG A 180 -10.80 11.18 23.43
N ALA A 181 -9.58 11.59 23.79
CA ALA A 181 -9.26 12.92 24.31
C ALA A 181 -8.44 13.73 23.27
N PRO A 182 -8.69 15.03 23.13
CA PRO A 182 -9.26 15.65 21.94
C PRO A 182 -8.33 15.61 20.71
N ALA A 183 -8.41 14.54 19.90
CA ALA A 183 -7.90 14.51 18.53
C ALA A 183 -8.64 15.48 17.58
N ALA A 184 -9.70 16.16 18.04
CA ALA A 184 -10.39 17.22 17.29
C ALA A 184 -9.53 18.49 17.09
N ALA A 185 -8.53 18.73 17.95
CA ALA A 185 -7.69 19.92 17.87
C ALA A 185 -6.46 19.75 16.95
N ALA A 186 -5.93 18.53 16.80
CA ALA A 186 -4.67 18.31 16.07
C ALA A 186 -4.82 18.26 14.54
N VAL A 187 -6.00 17.92 14.02
CA VAL A 187 -6.23 17.85 12.56
C VAL A 187 -6.73 19.18 11.97
N THR A 188 -7.22 20.11 12.80
CA THR A 188 -7.72 21.42 12.33
C THR A 188 -6.70 22.56 12.39
N ALA A 189 -5.59 22.39 13.11
CA ALA A 189 -4.50 23.35 13.16
C ALA A 189 -3.31 22.85 12.34
N GLY A 190 -3.14 23.38 11.13
CA GLY A 190 -1.88 23.24 10.41
C GLY A 190 -0.74 23.92 11.17
N ALA A 191 0.03 23.14 11.94
CA ALA A 191 1.30 23.56 12.53
C ALA A 191 2.16 22.34 12.88
N GLY A 192 3.37 22.23 12.29
CA GLY A 192 4.42 21.32 12.77
C GLY A 192 5.10 21.82 14.06
N PRO A 193 6.28 21.32 14.47
CA PRO A 193 7.04 20.17 14.00
C PRO A 193 7.18 19.05 15.06
N CYS A 194 7.61 17.88 14.57
CA CYS A 194 8.13 16.69 15.25
C CYS A 194 8.38 16.77 16.77
N GLY A 195 7.56 16.03 17.54
CA GLY A 195 7.90 15.57 18.88
C GLY A 195 8.36 14.11 18.82
N ARG A 196 9.65 13.86 19.06
CA ARG A 196 10.25 12.53 19.21
C ARG A 196 9.52 11.74 20.31
N GLY A 197 9.10 10.52 19.99
CA GLY A 197 8.77 9.49 20.98
C GLY A 197 7.36 8.93 20.83
N GLY A 198 7.18 7.94 19.93
CA GLY A 198 5.96 7.13 19.86
C GLY A 198 5.51 6.72 18.45
N GLY A 199 6.42 6.23 17.59
CA GLY A 199 6.21 6.09 16.15
C GLY A 199 5.04 5.18 15.71
N ALA A 200 4.77 4.08 16.41
CA ALA A 200 3.70 3.14 16.01
C ALA A 200 2.27 3.58 16.39
N PRO A 201 1.95 4.02 17.63
CA PRO A 201 0.58 4.39 18.00
C PRO A 201 0.13 5.70 17.34
N LEU A 202 1.05 6.63 17.04
CA LEU A 202 0.70 7.96 16.52
C LEU A 202 0.16 7.93 15.09
N CYS A 203 0.80 7.21 14.16
CA CYS A 203 0.28 7.06 12.79
C CYS A 203 -1.12 6.44 12.76
N ARG A 204 -1.41 5.57 13.73
CA ARG A 204 -2.63 4.76 13.77
C ARG A 204 -3.77 5.51 14.45
N VAL A 205 -3.49 6.20 15.54
CA VAL A 205 -4.42 7.17 16.16
C VAL A 205 -4.74 8.31 15.20
N ALA A 206 -3.73 8.83 14.47
CA ALA A 206 -3.92 9.82 13.43
C ALA A 206 -4.78 9.27 12.28
N ALA A 207 -4.53 8.04 11.81
CA ALA A 207 -5.33 7.40 10.78
C ALA A 207 -6.79 7.18 11.20
N ALA A 208 -7.05 6.78 12.45
CA ALA A 208 -8.40 6.59 12.96
C ALA A 208 -9.16 7.91 13.11
N ALA A 209 -8.49 8.96 13.60
CA ALA A 209 -9.06 10.30 13.66
C ALA A 209 -9.36 10.85 12.25
N ALA A 210 -8.43 10.66 11.32
CA ALA A 210 -8.57 11.01 9.91
C ALA A 210 -9.74 10.27 9.25
N LEU A 211 -9.88 8.97 9.50
CA LEU A 211 -10.99 8.17 8.99
C LEU A 211 -12.33 8.64 9.55
N ALA A 212 -12.41 8.90 10.86
CA ALA A 212 -13.61 9.44 11.48
C ALA A 212 -13.99 10.82 10.91
N ALA A 213 -13.00 11.68 10.63
CA ALA A 213 -13.22 12.96 9.97
C ALA A 213 -13.69 12.79 8.51
N ALA A 214 -13.04 11.92 7.75
CA ALA A 214 -13.39 11.61 6.37
C ALA A 214 -14.81 11.05 6.24
N LEU A 215 -15.22 10.12 7.11
CA LEU A 215 -16.58 9.57 7.13
C LEU A 215 -17.66 10.62 7.45
N ARG A 216 -17.32 11.67 8.21
CA ARG A 216 -18.23 12.80 8.47
C ARG A 216 -18.31 13.79 7.30
N ALA A 217 -17.22 13.93 6.55
CA ALA A 217 -17.11 14.84 5.41
C ALA A 217 -17.73 14.28 4.12
N VAL A 218 -17.89 12.95 4.00
CA VAL A 218 -18.59 12.34 2.87
C VAL A 218 -20.10 12.38 3.15
N PRO A 219 -20.90 13.20 2.42
CA PRO A 219 -22.34 13.10 2.52
C PRO A 219 -22.74 11.71 2.00
N PHE A 220 -23.13 10.81 2.91
CA PHE A 220 -23.82 9.58 2.56
C PHE A 220 -25.15 9.99 1.88
N ARG A 221 -25.13 10.17 0.56
CA ARG A 221 -26.35 10.30 -0.22
C ARG A 221 -27.05 8.96 -0.11
N GLY A 222 -28.10 8.93 0.71
CA GLY A 222 -28.91 7.75 0.98
C GLY A 222 -29.32 7.06 -0.33
N ALA A 223 -28.99 5.77 -0.42
CA ALA A 223 -29.71 4.89 -1.32
C ALA A 223 -31.14 4.81 -0.78
N VAL A 224 -32.03 5.55 -1.43
CA VAL A 224 -33.48 5.39 -1.34
C VAL A 224 -33.79 3.93 -1.60
N LEU A 225 -34.27 3.23 -0.58
CA LEU A 225 -35.02 1.99 -0.74
C LEU A 225 -36.31 2.36 -1.47
N SER A 226 -36.30 2.33 -2.80
CA SER A 226 -37.52 2.33 -3.60
C SER A 226 -38.02 0.90 -3.66
N ALA A 227 -38.89 0.55 -2.72
CA ALA A 227 -39.79 -0.58 -2.90
C ALA A 227 -40.93 -0.11 -3.81
N SER A 228 -41.04 -0.72 -4.99
CA SER A 228 -42.26 -0.78 -5.80
C SER A 228 -42.24 -2.11 -6.53
#